data_AF-A0A7X9MGH2-F1
#
_entry.id   AF-A0A7X9MGH2-F1
#
_cell.length_a   1.000
_cell.length_b   1.000
_cell.length_c   1.000
_cell.angle_alpha   90.00
_cell.angle_beta   90.00
_cell.angle_gamma   90.00
#
_symmetry.space_group_name_H-M   'P 1'
#
loop_
_entity.id
_entity.type
_entity.pdbx_description
1 polymer ?
#
loop_
_entity_poly.entity_id
_entity_poly.type
_entity_poly.pdbx_seq_one_letter_code
_entity_poly.pdbx_strand_id
1 'polypeptide(L)' 'MKLYRIPSGWAEPAPARCPNGHRLGPNRTLVGSQVCDCGVMHRTHACRVCDAVVYSPPLGDRCRARAFDER' A
#
# COMPACT_ATOMS: atom_id res chain seq x y z
N MET A 1 -2.94 -10.55 -0.67
CA MET A 1 -2.55 -9.87 0.59
C MET A 1 -2.40 -10.91 1.69
N LYS A 2 -1.32 -10.91 2.48
CA LYS A 2 -1.16 -11.83 3.63
C LYS A 2 -1.41 -11.05 4.92
N LEU A 3 -2.50 -11.37 5.61
CA LEU A 3 -2.83 -10.76 6.90
C LEU A 3 -2.04 -11.42 8.03
N TYR A 4 -1.76 -10.67 9.08
CA TYR A 4 -1.20 -11.20 10.33
C TYR A 4 -2.15 -10.95 11.50
N ARG A 5 -2.13 -11.85 12.50
CA ARG A 5 -2.98 -11.72 13.67
C ARG A 5 -2.44 -10.65 14.62
N ILE A 6 -3.36 -9.83 15.12
CA ILE A 6 -3.14 -8.90 16.23
C ILE A 6 -4.18 -9.18 17.32
N PRO A 7 -3.99 -8.72 18.57
CA PRO A 7 -4.94 -8.97 19.65
C PRO A 7 -6.38 -8.54 19.33
N SER A 8 -6.54 -7.47 18.54
CA SER A 8 -7.83 -6.93 18.10
C SER A 8 -8.35 -7.50 16.78
N GLY A 9 -7.73 -8.53 16.21
CA GLY A 9 -8.18 -9.19 14.97
C GLY A 9 -7.05 -9.44 13.97
N TRP A 10 -7.20 -8.89 12.76
CA TRP A 10 -6.27 -9.07 11.66
C TRP A 10 -5.78 -7.73 11.15
N ALA A 11 -4.50 -7.65 10.84
CA ALA A 11 -3.88 -6.46 10.26
C ALA A 11 -3.22 -6.78 8.92
N GLU A 12 -3.25 -5.79 8.03
CA GLU A 12 -2.49 -5.77 6.80
C GLU A 12 -1.05 -5.32 7.08
N PRO A 13 -0.04 -5.90 6.42
CA PRO A 13 1.33 -5.42 6.51
C PRO A 13 1.43 -4.03 5.88
N ALA A 14 1.87 -3.05 6.67
CA ALA A 14 2.12 -1.68 6.26
C ALA A 14 3.60 -1.33 6.48
N PRO A 15 4.25 -0.65 5.52
CA PRO A 15 5.61 -0.15 5.70
C PRO A 15 5.66 0.94 6.77
N ALA A 16 6.66 0.87 7.65
CA ALA A 16 6.87 1.89 8.69
C ALA A 16 7.52 3.17 8.15
N ARG A 17 8.17 3.11 6.98
CA ARG A 17 8.90 4.23 6.36
C ARG A 17 8.69 4.29 4.86
N CYS A 18 8.70 5.49 4.31
CA CYS A 18 8.75 5.69 2.85
C CYS A 18 10.19 5.50 2.32
N PRO A 19 10.39 5.42 1.00
CA PRO A 19 11.72 5.25 0.40
C PRO A 19 12.69 6.38 0.75
N ASN A 20 12.16 7.58 1.03
CA ASN A 20 12.93 8.76 1.45
C ASN A 20 13.17 8.80 2.98
N GLY A 21 12.79 7.76 3.73
CA GLY A 21 13.09 7.62 5.17
C GLY A 21 12.06 8.21 6.14
N HIS A 22 11.04 8.92 5.66
CA HIS A 22 9.98 9.50 6.51
C HIS A 22 9.12 8.40 7.17
N ARG A 23 8.72 8.63 8.42
CA ARG A 23 7.82 7.72 9.15
C ARG A 23 6.41 7.76 8.55
N LEU A 24 5.93 6.58 8.15
CA LEU A 24 4.55 6.35 7.75
C LEU A 24 3.73 5.98 8.98
N GLY A 25 2.53 6.55 9.12
CA GLY A 25 1.69 6.39 10.30
C GLY A 25 0.45 7.28 10.28
N PRO A 26 -0.28 7.36 11.41
CA PRO A 26 -1.49 8.16 11.52
C PRO A 26 -1.24 9.61 11.09
N ASN A 27 -2.13 10.14 10.25
CA ASN A 27 -2.05 11.49 9.66
C ASN A 27 -0.78 11.80 8.86
N ARG A 28 0.07 10.81 8.57
CA ARG A 28 1.31 10.95 7.80
C ARG A 28 1.33 10.11 6.53
N THR A 29 0.38 9.18 6.42
CA THR A 29 0.23 8.29 5.27
C THR A 29 -1.19 8.40 4.75
N LEU A 30 -1.33 8.57 3.43
CA LEU A 30 -2.59 8.31 2.74
C LEU A 30 -2.55 6.85 2.26
N VAL A 31 -3.54 6.07 2.69
CA VAL A 31 -3.64 4.64 2.34
C VAL A 31 -4.73 4.45 1.30
N GLY A 32 -4.41 3.82 0.16
CA GLY A 32 -5.35 3.51 -0.91
C GLY A 32 -5.37 2.03 -1.26
N SER A 33 -6.37 1.62 -2.05
CA SER A 33 -6.43 0.31 -2.69
C SER A 33 -6.12 0.45 -4.17
N GLN A 34 -5.26 -0.43 -4.69
CA GLN A 34 -4.93 -0.53 -6.09
C GLN A 34 -5.30 -1.93 -6.61
N VAL A 35 -6.26 -1.98 -7.52
CA VAL A 35 -6.56 -3.19 -8.29
C VAL A 35 -5.41 -3.44 -9.26
N CYS A 36 -4.95 -4.68 -9.35
CA CYS A 36 -3.83 -5.06 -10.18
C CYS A 36 -4.12 -6.34 -10.95
N ASP A 37 -3.64 -6.41 -12.19
CA ASP A 37 -3.84 -7.56 -13.07
C ASP A 37 -3.13 -8.84 -12.60
N CYS A 38 -2.21 -8.74 -11.64
CA CYS A 38 -1.51 -9.91 -11.09
C CYS A 38 -2.40 -10.81 -10.21
N GLY A 39 -3.70 -10.51 -10.09
CA GLY A 39 -4.66 -11.24 -9.27
C GLY A 39 -4.58 -10.90 -7.77
N VAL A 40 -3.80 -9.88 -7.40
CA VAL A 40 -3.65 -9.42 -6.01
C VAL A 40 -4.02 -7.95 -5.91
N MET A 41 -4.86 -7.61 -4.93
CA MET A 41 -5.07 -6.21 -4.55
C MET A 41 -3.83 -5.70 -3.80
N HIS A 42 -3.25 -4.59 -4.27
CA HIS A 42 -2.18 -3.90 -3.56
C HIS A 42 -2.75 -2.74 -2.75
N ARG A 43 -2.10 -2.39 -1.65
CA ARG A 43 -2.36 -1.19 -0.86
C ARG A 43 -1.29 -0.17 -1.17
N THR A 44 -1.69 1.05 -1.47
CA THR A 44 -0.77 2.18 -1.64
C THR A 44 -0.59 2.90 -0.31
N HIS A 45 0.65 3.27 -0.01
CA HIS A 45 1.02 4.05 1.17
C HIS A 45 1.75 5.30 0.68
N ALA A 46 1.01 6.38 0.45
CA ALA A 46 1.56 7.65 0.01
C ALA A 46 2.00 8.48 1.22
N CYS A 47 3.25 8.90 1.24
CA CYS A 47 3.80 9.75 2.29
C CYS A 47 3.27 11.17 2.15
N ARG A 48 2.58 11.71 3.15
CA ARG A 48 2.05 13.08 3.11
C ARG A 48 3.12 14.19 3.20
N VAL A 49 4.40 13.82 3.38
CA VAL A 49 5.53 14.76 3.48
C VAL A 49 6.25 14.92 2.15
N CYS A 50 6.34 13.86 1.35
CA CYS A 50 7.16 13.84 0.12
C CYS A 50 6.48 13.15 -1.06
N ASP A 51 5.21 12.78 -0.90
CA ASP A 51 4.35 12.13 -1.89
C ASP A 51 4.86 10.79 -2.46
N ALA A 52 5.97 10.27 -1.94
CA ALA A 52 6.47 8.95 -2.30
C ALA A 52 5.45 7.85 -1.95
N VAL A 53 5.17 6.99 -2.92
CA VAL A 53 4.19 5.91 -2.80
C VAL A 53 4.90 4.57 -2.66
N VAL A 54 4.45 3.75 -1.70
CA VAL A 54 4.90 2.36 -1.53
C VAL A 54 3.71 1.42 -1.64
N TYR A 55 3.91 0.28 -2.30
CA TYR A 55 2.89 -0.75 -2.47
C TYR A 55 3.10 -1.90 -1.47
N SER A 56 2.02 -2.38 -0.83
CA SER A 56 2.03 -3.64 -0.11
C SER A 56 0.93 -4.59 -0.65
N PRO A 57 1.27 -5.82 -1.06
CA PRO A 57 2.63 -6.34 -1.26
C PRO A 57 3.41 -5.52 -2.31
N PRO A 58 4.76 -5.61 -2.33
CA PRO A 58 5.57 -4.95 -3.34
C PRO A 58 5.14 -5.33 -4.76
N LEU A 59 5.27 -4.39 -5.69
CA LEU A 59 5.06 -4.67 -7.11
C LEU A 59 6.19 -5.57 -7.62
N GLY A 60 5.83 -6.57 -8.41
CA GLY A 60 6.77 -7.38 -9.20
C GLY A 60 6.51 -7.19 -10.70
N ASP A 61 7.27 -7.89 -11.54
CA ASP A 61 7.32 -7.67 -13.00
C ASP A 61 5.98 -7.81 -13.72
N ARG A 62 5.04 -8.59 -13.18
CA ARG A 62 3.69 -8.79 -13.74
C ARG A 62 2.64 -7.85 -13.16
N CYS A 63 3.04 -6.90 -12.31
CA CYS A 63 2.08 -5.99 -11.68
C CYS A 63 1.75 -4.84 -12.62
N ARG A 64 0.48 -4.74 -12.98
CA ARG A 64 -0.07 -3.61 -13.75
C ARG A 64 -1.27 -3.05 -13.01
N ALA A 65 -1.17 -1.78 -12.63
CA ALA A 65 -2.26 -1.05 -12.01
C ALA A 65 -3.42 -0.91 -13.00
N ARG A 66 -4.62 -1.31 -12.57
CA ARG A 66 -5.87 -0.96 -13.25
C ARG A 66 -6.40 0.35 -12.69
N ALA A 67 -6.71 1.29 -13.57
CA ALA A 67 -7.52 2.43 -13.16
C ALA A 67 -8.88 1.91 -12.68
N PHE A 68 -9.40 2.47 -11.59
CA PHE A 68 -10.71 2.10 -11.08
C PHE A 68 -11.85 2.71 -11.92
N ASP A 69 -11.56 3.77 -12.67
CA ASP A 69 -12.58 4.62 -13.31
C ASP A 69 -12.46 4.59 -14.84
N GLU A 70 -12.65 3.42 -15.45
CA GLU A 70 -12.81 3.29 -16.91
C GLU A 70 -14.14 3.91 -17.41
N ARG A 71 -14.50 5.12 -16.97
CA ARG A 71 -15.76 5.80 -17.30
C ARG A 71 -15.64 6.82 -18.42
#